data_AF-A0A6J4SKJ9-F1
#
_entry.id   AF-A0A6J4SKJ9-F1
#
_cell.length_a   1.000
_cell.length_b   1.000
_cell.length_c   1.000
_cell.angle_alpha   90.00
_cell.angle_beta   90.00
_cell.angle_gamma   90.00
#
_symmetry.space_group_name_H-M   'P 1'
#
loop_
_entity.id
_entity.type
_entity.pdbx_description
1 polymer ?
#
loop_
_entity_poly.entity_id
_entity_poly.type
_entity_poly.pdbx_seq_one_letter_code
_entity_poly.pdbx_strand_id
1 'polypeptide(L)'
;MTRKLPIALSLLALALPAGAVAYEINEKVSSDGRVVTYYNAAPEHDWAVERGVRAWNRSGADVEFTEAPRAEAELILVAETQGLKGHARSTHRGDGVQRPGDARISLPVASGDPREQRFSVALIAAHELGHVLGLDHEDSGCATMNGTITAAAPIRCEQPPAKQWRCGLLEEDDIRGAVELYGGRVDPPQPRYCPKVRPKPKPPPPLPLDPPAPADPVALTSADAIEVTSDPASSSRVLVRWRNGESERIRSVVVARSRGGCPSEPGDLERRTVDAVPGQEGAVTFPLELESACYAVWSRDRKGTVSRRPATAWLDGPASPDPPRRFEATLAPSHPLGDNAISLRWQNATVPTLREVLIARAKGRCPTRPPRRPRTWDAPAAAPDAFQRHRDLRFYPGADAEGHCYAAWSRDRFGRLSRPVTAWPKVAAPEEEVIVLAG
;
A
#
# COMPACT_ATOMS: atom_id res chain seq x y z
N MET A 1 10.48 -90.43 -9.66
CA MET A 1 10.95 -89.66 -8.49
C MET A 1 11.62 -88.39 -8.97
N THR A 2 10.92 -87.25 -8.97
CA THR A 2 11.55 -85.92 -9.11
C THR A 2 10.57 -84.88 -8.56
N ARG A 3 10.84 -84.42 -7.33
CA ARG A 3 10.09 -83.36 -6.64
C ARG A 3 10.32 -82.04 -7.37
N LYS A 4 9.25 -81.37 -7.81
CA LYS A 4 9.29 -79.94 -8.17
C LYS A 4 8.85 -79.14 -6.94
N LEU A 5 9.79 -78.38 -6.38
CA LEU A 5 9.57 -77.41 -5.31
C LEU A 5 8.97 -76.11 -5.92
N PRO A 6 8.05 -75.41 -5.25
CA PRO A 6 7.51 -74.14 -5.72
C PRO A 6 8.44 -72.98 -5.34
N ILE A 7 8.79 -72.13 -6.31
CA ILE A 7 9.41 -70.83 -6.07
C ILE A 7 8.28 -69.81 -5.99
N ALA A 8 7.88 -69.51 -4.76
CA ALA A 8 7.24 -68.25 -4.40
C ALA A 8 8.26 -67.47 -3.58
N LEU A 9 8.68 -66.29 -4.03
CA LEU A 9 8.94 -65.11 -3.20
C LEU A 9 9.50 -63.95 -4.04
N SER A 10 9.12 -62.74 -3.64
CA SER A 10 9.87 -61.48 -3.81
C SER A 10 9.63 -60.67 -5.10
N LEU A 11 8.49 -59.98 -5.15
CA LEU A 11 8.33 -58.70 -5.87
C LEU A 11 7.38 -57.79 -5.05
N LEU A 12 7.83 -57.37 -3.87
CA LEU A 12 7.19 -56.31 -3.09
C LEU A 12 8.28 -55.43 -2.47
N ALA A 13 8.93 -54.61 -3.31
CA ALA A 13 9.85 -53.59 -2.85
C ALA A 13 9.68 -52.34 -3.71
N LEU A 14 9.49 -51.21 -3.00
CA LEU A 14 9.75 -49.83 -3.43
C LEU A 14 8.67 -49.13 -4.25
N ALA A 15 7.50 -48.95 -3.64
CA ALA A 15 6.72 -47.70 -3.80
C ALA A 15 6.67 -46.98 -2.45
N LEU A 16 7.85 -46.65 -1.90
CA LEU A 16 7.91 -45.59 -0.90
C LEU A 16 7.64 -44.29 -1.68
N PRO A 17 6.62 -43.48 -1.33
CA PRO A 17 6.56 -42.13 -1.86
C PRO A 17 7.90 -41.49 -1.51
N ALA A 18 8.61 -40.98 -2.54
CA ALA A 18 9.71 -40.08 -2.31
C ALA A 18 9.15 -38.95 -1.46
N GLY A 19 9.43 -38.98 -0.16
CA GLY A 19 9.12 -37.85 0.71
C GLY A 19 9.83 -36.68 0.07
N ALA A 20 9.06 -35.74 -0.47
CA ALA A 20 9.58 -34.44 -0.84
C ALA A 20 9.98 -33.77 0.47
N VAL A 21 11.21 -34.04 0.90
CA VAL A 21 11.94 -33.34 1.96
C VAL A 21 12.47 -32.09 1.29
N ALA A 22 12.00 -30.89 1.66
CA ALA A 22 12.53 -29.68 1.04
C ALA A 22 12.20 -28.38 1.77
N TYR A 23 12.00 -28.36 3.09
CA TYR A 23 12.10 -27.08 3.80
C TYR A 23 13.27 -27.17 4.78
N GLU A 24 14.18 -26.21 4.67
CA GLU A 24 15.29 -26.05 5.59
C GLU A 24 14.82 -25.15 6.75
N ILE A 25 14.80 -25.71 7.95
CA ILE A 25 14.52 -24.97 9.18
C ILE A 25 15.85 -24.45 9.73
N ASN A 26 15.96 -23.13 9.88
CA ASN A 26 17.15 -22.53 10.48
C ASN A 26 17.13 -22.54 12.01
N GLU A 27 15.96 -22.68 12.64
CA GLU A 27 15.81 -22.52 14.09
C GLU A 27 14.77 -23.46 14.71
N LYS A 28 15.05 -23.96 15.91
CA LYS A 28 14.09 -24.74 16.69
C LYS A 28 13.16 -23.78 17.43
N VAL A 29 11.98 -23.52 16.88
CA VAL A 29 10.99 -22.61 17.48
C VAL A 29 9.98 -23.40 18.33
N SER A 30 9.31 -22.73 19.27
CA SER A 30 8.26 -23.33 20.11
C SER A 30 7.07 -23.78 19.27
N SER A 31 6.50 -24.94 19.58
CA SER A 31 5.33 -25.53 18.90
C SER A 31 3.99 -24.87 19.28
N ASP A 32 4.00 -23.88 20.18
CA ASP A 32 2.79 -23.27 20.75
C ASP A 32 2.38 -22.01 19.97
N GLY A 33 2.21 -22.15 18.65
CA GLY A 33 1.83 -21.06 17.76
C GLY A 33 2.71 -19.80 17.84
N ARG A 34 2.39 -18.76 17.06
CA ARG A 34 3.13 -17.49 17.12
C ARG A 34 2.32 -16.30 16.62
N VAL A 35 2.18 -15.28 17.46
CA VAL A 35 1.72 -13.96 17.03
C VAL A 35 2.94 -13.07 16.80
N VAL A 36 3.09 -12.51 15.59
CA VAL A 36 4.14 -11.54 15.25
C VAL A 36 3.51 -10.17 15.06
N THR A 37 3.85 -9.22 15.92
CA THR A 37 3.41 -7.84 15.76
C THR A 37 4.24 -7.12 14.71
N TYR A 38 3.60 -6.43 13.77
CA TYR A 38 4.31 -5.74 12.68
C TYR A 38 3.87 -4.29 12.50
N TYR A 39 4.80 -3.45 12.01
CA TYR A 39 4.53 -2.08 11.58
C TYR A 39 5.00 -1.88 10.15
N ASN A 40 4.08 -1.48 9.26
CA ASN A 40 4.42 -1.10 7.90
C ASN A 40 4.89 0.37 7.83
N ALA A 41 6.20 0.57 7.73
CA ALA A 41 6.80 1.89 7.48
C ALA A 41 6.94 2.20 5.98
N ALA A 42 6.42 1.34 5.09
CA ALA A 42 6.44 1.46 3.64
C ALA A 42 5.01 1.62 3.07
N PRO A 43 4.35 2.77 3.25
CA PRO A 43 2.96 2.98 2.82
C PRO A 43 2.75 2.79 1.31
N GLU A 44 3.77 3.04 0.49
CA GLU A 44 3.74 2.74 -0.95
C GLU A 44 3.56 1.25 -1.27
N HIS A 45 3.76 0.37 -0.29
CA HIS A 45 3.65 -1.08 -0.39
C HIS A 45 2.50 -1.66 0.44
N ASP A 46 1.59 -0.84 0.99
CA ASP A 46 0.48 -1.29 1.85
C ASP A 46 -0.27 -2.49 1.25
N TRP A 47 -0.68 -2.40 -0.01
CA TRP A 47 -1.38 -3.50 -0.68
C TRP A 47 -0.54 -4.78 -0.75
N ALA A 48 0.76 -4.67 -1.00
CA ALA A 48 1.63 -5.83 -1.14
C ALA A 48 1.89 -6.51 0.22
N VAL A 49 2.16 -5.71 1.25
CA VAL A 49 2.32 -6.18 2.63
C VAL A 49 1.06 -6.88 3.11
N GLU A 50 -0.11 -6.27 2.89
CA GLU A 50 -1.41 -6.86 3.26
C GLU A 50 -1.60 -8.24 2.60
N ARG A 51 -1.18 -8.41 1.34
CA ARG A 51 -1.30 -9.69 0.63
C ARG A 51 -0.35 -10.75 1.19
N GLY A 52 0.90 -10.40 1.47
CA GLY A 52 1.87 -11.30 2.09
C GLY A 52 1.44 -11.77 3.48
N VAL A 53 1.05 -10.82 4.34
CA VAL A 53 0.50 -11.09 5.69
C VAL A 53 -0.72 -12.00 5.61
N ARG A 54 -1.68 -11.67 4.73
CA ARG A 54 -2.89 -12.47 4.55
C ARG A 54 -2.60 -13.88 4.06
N ALA A 55 -1.54 -14.09 3.27
CA ALA A 55 -1.17 -15.40 2.79
C ALA A 55 -0.73 -16.29 3.96
N TRP A 56 0.16 -15.79 4.83
CA TRP A 56 0.61 -16.52 6.02
C TRP A 56 -0.51 -16.76 7.04
N ASN A 57 -1.31 -15.74 7.38
CA ASN A 57 -2.42 -15.89 8.32
C ASN A 57 -3.53 -16.84 7.82
N ARG A 58 -3.52 -17.23 6.54
CA ARG A 58 -4.47 -18.17 5.93
C ARG A 58 -3.81 -19.48 5.47
N SER A 59 -2.56 -19.69 5.83
CA SER A 59 -1.81 -20.90 5.48
C SER A 59 -2.29 -22.13 6.27
N GLY A 60 -2.94 -21.89 7.41
CA GLY A 60 -3.34 -22.92 8.36
C GLY A 60 -2.24 -23.33 9.34
N ALA A 61 -1.00 -22.83 9.16
CA ALA A 61 -0.02 -22.81 10.24
C ALA A 61 -0.53 -21.96 11.41
N ASP A 62 -0.18 -22.32 12.65
CA ASP A 62 -0.59 -21.60 13.86
C ASP A 62 0.22 -20.31 14.05
N VAL A 63 0.18 -19.44 13.05
CA VAL A 63 0.89 -18.16 13.01
C VAL A 63 -0.06 -17.02 12.67
N GLU A 64 0.12 -15.88 13.32
CA GLU A 64 -0.67 -14.68 13.09
C GLU A 64 0.22 -13.44 13.06
N PHE A 65 0.24 -12.75 11.91
CA PHE A 65 0.80 -11.40 11.82
C PHE A 65 -0.28 -10.37 12.13
N THR A 66 -0.03 -9.53 13.13
CA THR A 66 -0.96 -8.49 13.60
C THR A 66 -0.32 -7.11 13.52
N GLU A 67 -1.02 -6.14 12.95
CA GLU A 67 -0.52 -4.77 12.86
C GLU A 67 -0.47 -4.12 14.25
N ALA A 68 0.63 -3.41 14.54
CA ALA A 68 0.85 -2.72 15.80
C ALA A 68 1.51 -1.34 15.59
N PRO A 69 1.42 -0.41 16.56
CA PRO A 69 2.21 0.81 16.54
C PRO A 69 3.70 0.51 16.45
N ARG A 70 4.47 1.39 15.78
CA ARG A 70 5.91 1.20 15.58
C ARG A 70 6.70 0.90 16.86
N ALA A 71 6.32 1.48 17.99
CA ALA A 71 7.01 1.30 19.27
C ALA A 71 6.83 -0.10 19.87
N GLU A 72 5.81 -0.83 19.42
CA GLU A 72 5.41 -2.14 19.95
C GLU A 72 5.67 -3.27 18.95
N ALA A 73 5.85 -2.96 17.67
CA ALA A 73 6.04 -3.94 16.62
C ALA A 73 7.41 -4.65 16.69
N GLU A 74 7.38 -5.97 16.76
CA GLU A 74 8.55 -6.86 16.62
C GLU A 74 9.17 -6.78 15.22
N LEU A 75 8.31 -6.71 14.19
CA LEU A 75 8.68 -6.63 12.79
C LEU A 75 8.44 -5.23 12.23
N ILE A 76 9.48 -4.60 11.67
CA ILE A 76 9.35 -3.33 10.93
C ILE A 76 9.58 -3.59 9.44
N LEU A 77 8.57 -3.32 8.62
CA LEU A 77 8.70 -3.34 7.16
C LEU A 77 9.06 -1.93 6.67
N VAL A 78 10.11 -1.81 5.86
CA VAL A 78 10.57 -0.52 5.32
C VAL A 78 10.72 -0.59 3.80
N ALA A 79 10.61 0.56 3.15
CA ALA A 79 10.93 0.69 1.74
C ALA A 79 12.44 0.93 1.56
N GLU A 80 13.07 0.20 0.65
CA GLU A 80 14.49 0.36 0.32
C GLU A 80 14.66 0.81 -1.13
N THR A 81 15.55 1.80 -1.32
CA THR A 81 15.72 2.49 -2.61
C THR A 81 16.68 1.80 -3.58
N GLN A 82 17.20 0.61 -3.24
CA GLN A 82 18.24 -0.08 -4.03
C GLN A 82 17.73 -1.40 -4.64
N GLY A 83 17.29 -1.33 -5.90
CA GLY A 83 17.05 -2.51 -6.73
C GLY A 83 15.76 -3.28 -6.40
N LEU A 84 15.60 -4.45 -7.03
CA LEU A 84 14.47 -5.37 -6.83
C LEU A 84 14.74 -6.44 -5.77
N LYS A 85 15.77 -6.24 -4.92
CA LYS A 85 16.14 -7.21 -3.91
C LYS A 85 15.37 -6.89 -2.63
N GLY A 86 14.45 -7.77 -2.25
CA GLY A 86 13.98 -7.82 -0.86
C GLY A 86 15.11 -8.34 0.03
N HIS A 87 15.04 -8.01 1.32
CA HIS A 87 15.80 -8.74 2.31
C HIS A 87 15.14 -8.67 3.69
N ALA A 88 15.10 -9.80 4.37
CA ALA A 88 14.77 -9.91 5.78
C ALA A 88 16.06 -9.95 6.61
N ARG A 89 16.02 -9.30 7.77
CA ARG A 89 17.00 -9.45 8.84
C ARG A 89 16.24 -9.67 10.13
N SER A 90 16.46 -10.80 10.77
CA SER A 90 15.98 -11.09 12.11
C SER A 90 17.18 -11.23 13.04
N THR A 91 17.20 -10.48 14.14
CA THR A 91 18.13 -10.75 15.24
C THR A 91 17.41 -11.61 16.26
N HIS A 92 17.66 -12.92 16.22
CA HIS A 92 17.21 -13.81 17.28
C HIS A 92 18.19 -13.71 18.44
N ARG A 93 17.71 -13.22 19.59
CA ARG A 93 18.46 -13.33 20.85
C ARG A 93 18.26 -14.76 21.34
N GLY A 94 19.35 -15.42 21.73
CA GLY A 94 19.34 -16.83 22.16
C GLY A 94 18.51 -17.12 23.43
N ASP A 95 17.78 -16.13 23.95
CA ASP A 95 16.77 -16.26 25.00
C ASP A 95 15.35 -16.55 24.45
N GLY A 96 15.18 -16.55 23.12
CA GLY A 96 13.90 -16.82 22.46
C GLY A 96 12.89 -15.67 22.54
N VAL A 97 13.28 -14.51 23.09
CA VAL A 97 12.38 -13.35 23.26
C VAL A 97 12.68 -12.32 22.18
N GLN A 98 11.78 -12.19 21.19
CA GLN A 98 11.82 -11.08 20.23
C GLN A 98 11.34 -9.79 20.89
N ARG A 99 12.07 -8.71 20.67
CA ARG A 99 11.77 -7.35 21.13
C ARG A 99 11.31 -6.48 19.95
N PRO A 100 10.62 -5.36 20.23
CA PRO A 100 10.27 -4.41 19.18
C PRO A 100 11.46 -4.00 18.32
N GLY A 101 11.34 -4.17 17.01
CA GLY A 101 12.37 -3.87 16.01
C GLY A 101 13.48 -4.92 15.85
N ASP A 102 13.39 -6.08 16.50
CA ASP A 102 14.36 -7.17 16.32
C ASP A 102 14.26 -7.82 14.92
N ALA A 103 13.14 -7.67 14.22
CA ALA A 103 12.99 -8.07 12.83
C ALA A 103 12.77 -6.87 11.91
N ARG A 104 13.42 -6.90 10.75
CA ARG A 104 13.27 -5.88 9.72
C ARG A 104 13.21 -6.51 8.33
N ILE A 105 12.18 -6.14 7.57
CA ILE A 105 12.07 -6.46 6.15
C ILE A 105 12.27 -5.19 5.34
N SER A 106 13.18 -5.24 4.39
CA SER A 106 13.38 -4.19 3.39
C SER A 106 12.72 -4.62 2.08
N LEU A 107 11.71 -3.86 1.66
CA LEU A 107 10.97 -4.11 0.43
C LEU A 107 11.51 -3.21 -0.70
N PRO A 108 11.61 -3.72 -1.93
CA PRO A 108 12.21 -2.96 -3.01
C PRO A 108 11.29 -1.86 -3.53
N VAL A 109 11.82 -0.64 -3.63
CA VAL A 109 11.23 0.44 -4.42
C VAL A 109 11.59 0.21 -5.88
N ALA A 110 10.76 -0.57 -6.56
CA ALA A 110 10.96 -0.91 -7.96
C ALA A 110 10.84 0.32 -8.89
N SER A 111 11.61 0.34 -9.98
CA SER A 111 11.45 1.31 -11.06
C SER A 111 10.45 0.80 -12.12
N GLY A 112 9.47 1.60 -12.56
CA GLY A 112 8.39 1.15 -13.46
C GLY A 112 6.98 1.58 -13.05
N ASP A 113 5.95 0.88 -13.55
CA ASP A 113 4.53 1.12 -13.22
C ASP A 113 4.20 0.55 -11.83
N PRO A 114 3.81 1.39 -10.84
CA PRO A 114 3.44 0.94 -9.50
C PRO A 114 2.36 -0.15 -9.48
N ARG A 115 1.43 -0.15 -10.44
CA ARG A 115 0.34 -1.14 -10.52
C ARG A 115 0.82 -2.54 -10.88
N GLU A 116 1.87 -2.63 -11.68
CA GLU A 116 2.47 -3.91 -12.06
C GLU A 116 3.44 -4.40 -10.98
N GLN A 117 4.19 -3.47 -10.39
CA GLN A 117 5.18 -3.78 -9.35
C GLN A 117 4.59 -4.35 -8.08
N ARG A 118 3.40 -3.87 -7.66
CA ARG A 118 2.78 -4.33 -6.41
C ARG A 118 2.63 -5.85 -6.35
N PHE A 119 2.47 -6.53 -7.49
CA PHE A 119 2.35 -7.99 -7.56
C PHE A 119 3.68 -8.68 -7.22
N SER A 120 4.79 -8.20 -7.77
CA SER A 120 6.13 -8.69 -7.45
C SER A 120 6.49 -8.40 -5.99
N VAL A 121 6.17 -7.20 -5.51
CA VAL A 121 6.43 -6.82 -4.11
C VAL A 121 5.60 -7.67 -3.14
N ALA A 122 4.37 -8.09 -3.51
CA ALA A 122 3.57 -9.00 -2.67
C ALA A 122 4.22 -10.39 -2.54
N LEU A 123 4.81 -10.90 -3.63
CA LEU A 123 5.57 -12.15 -3.61
C LEU A 123 6.83 -12.03 -2.75
N ILE A 124 7.59 -10.94 -2.92
CA ILE A 124 8.78 -10.67 -2.11
C ILE A 124 8.38 -10.53 -0.64
N ALA A 125 7.33 -9.77 -0.32
CA ALA A 125 6.85 -9.64 1.05
C ALA A 125 6.49 -11.00 1.67
N ALA A 126 5.82 -11.90 0.92
CA ALA A 126 5.53 -13.25 1.39
C ALA A 126 6.80 -14.06 1.68
N HIS A 127 7.80 -14.00 0.79
CA HIS A 127 9.11 -14.65 0.96
C HIS A 127 9.84 -14.13 2.21
N GLU A 128 9.98 -12.81 2.34
CA GLU A 128 10.68 -12.23 3.47
C GLU A 128 9.97 -12.49 4.82
N LEU A 129 8.64 -12.58 4.82
CA LEU A 129 7.87 -13.00 5.99
C LEU A 129 8.14 -14.46 6.36
N GLY A 130 8.42 -15.34 5.40
CA GLY A 130 8.84 -16.72 5.67
C GLY A 130 10.16 -16.78 6.42
N HIS A 131 11.13 -15.90 6.10
CA HIS A 131 12.36 -15.78 6.88
C HIS A 131 12.11 -15.31 8.32
N VAL A 132 11.14 -14.40 8.54
CA VAL A 132 10.73 -13.99 9.90
C VAL A 132 10.15 -15.17 10.69
N LEU A 133 9.51 -16.11 9.99
CA LEU A 133 9.04 -17.38 10.53
C LEU A 133 10.14 -18.47 10.63
N GLY A 134 11.40 -18.16 10.34
CA GLY A 134 12.51 -19.10 10.49
C GLY A 134 12.67 -20.12 9.35
N LEU A 135 11.97 -19.92 8.22
CA LEU A 135 12.17 -20.72 7.01
C LEU A 135 13.43 -20.25 6.27
N ASP A 136 14.28 -21.18 5.85
CA ASP A 136 15.38 -20.90 4.93
C ASP A 136 14.93 -20.98 3.48
N HIS A 137 15.85 -20.71 2.55
CA HIS A 137 15.60 -20.88 1.15
C HIS A 137 15.33 -22.34 0.76
N GLU A 138 14.35 -22.54 -0.11
CA GLU A 138 14.12 -23.81 -0.79
C GLU A 138 14.43 -23.67 -2.29
N ASP A 139 15.67 -24.01 -2.63
CA ASP A 139 16.22 -23.78 -3.97
C ASP A 139 16.09 -24.97 -4.92
N SER A 140 15.53 -26.11 -4.48
CA SER A 140 15.39 -27.34 -5.28
C SER A 140 14.03 -27.43 -6.01
N GLY A 141 12.97 -26.88 -5.42
CA GLY A 141 11.60 -26.95 -5.93
C GLY A 141 10.99 -25.60 -6.34
N CYS A 142 9.72 -25.65 -6.75
CA CYS A 142 8.88 -24.46 -6.80
C CYS A 142 8.38 -24.18 -5.38
N ALA A 143 9.02 -23.21 -4.73
CA ALA A 143 8.70 -22.73 -3.40
C ALA A 143 8.73 -21.20 -3.39
N THR A 144 7.87 -20.57 -2.59
CA THR A 144 7.96 -19.12 -2.38
C THR A 144 9.28 -18.76 -1.70
N MET A 145 9.79 -19.65 -0.84
CA MET A 145 11.11 -19.52 -0.23
C MET A 145 12.30 -19.74 -1.18
N ASN A 146 12.11 -19.91 -2.50
CA ASN A 146 13.26 -19.98 -3.41
C ASN A 146 14.07 -18.66 -3.38
N GLY A 147 15.40 -18.75 -3.22
CA GLY A 147 16.29 -17.59 -3.10
C GLY A 147 16.43 -16.76 -4.38
N THR A 148 15.87 -17.23 -5.50
CA THR A 148 15.78 -16.49 -6.75
C THR A 148 14.32 -16.25 -7.16
N ILE A 149 13.88 -15.01 -7.00
CA ILE A 149 12.57 -14.55 -7.48
C ILE A 149 12.75 -13.81 -8.81
N THR A 150 12.00 -14.24 -9.84
CA THR A 150 11.85 -13.47 -11.07
C THR A 150 10.66 -12.52 -10.95
N ALA A 151 10.54 -11.55 -11.86
CA ALA A 151 9.55 -10.47 -11.76
C ALA A 151 8.09 -10.91 -11.50
N ALA A 152 7.71 -12.17 -11.77
CA ALA A 152 6.34 -12.63 -11.59
C ALA A 152 6.16 -13.96 -10.81
N ALA A 153 7.24 -14.71 -10.53
CA ALA A 153 7.21 -15.94 -9.74
C ALA A 153 8.64 -16.34 -9.27
N PRO A 154 8.78 -17.24 -8.28
CA PRO A 154 10.04 -17.92 -7.98
C PRO A 154 10.62 -18.63 -9.22
N ILE A 155 11.95 -18.72 -9.36
CA ILE A 155 12.61 -19.13 -10.63
C ILE A 155 12.19 -20.53 -11.12
N ARG A 156 11.90 -21.45 -10.20
CA ARG A 156 11.48 -22.83 -10.50
C ARG A 156 9.97 -23.01 -10.59
N CYS A 157 9.21 -21.94 -10.34
CA CYS A 157 7.78 -21.95 -10.48
C CYS A 157 7.35 -21.59 -11.90
N GLU A 158 6.21 -22.14 -12.30
CA GLU A 158 5.53 -21.73 -13.51
C GLU A 158 5.20 -20.23 -13.43
N GLN A 159 5.48 -19.52 -14.52
CA GLN A 159 5.23 -18.09 -14.64
C GLN A 159 3.74 -17.84 -14.89
N PRO A 160 3.16 -16.79 -14.29
CA PRO A 160 1.75 -16.49 -14.50
C PRO A 160 1.48 -16.17 -15.98
N PRO A 161 0.34 -16.62 -16.53
CA PRO A 161 -0.09 -16.24 -17.87
C PRO A 161 -0.20 -14.73 -18.05
N ALA A 162 -0.20 -14.28 -19.31
CA ALA A 162 -0.39 -12.87 -19.63
C ALA A 162 -1.68 -12.32 -18.96
N LYS A 163 -1.60 -11.10 -18.40
CA LYS A 163 -2.68 -10.43 -17.64
C LYS A 163 -3.10 -11.12 -16.33
N GLN A 164 -2.38 -12.15 -15.90
CA GLN A 164 -2.55 -12.76 -14.59
C GLN A 164 -1.30 -12.51 -13.73
N TRP A 165 -1.46 -12.68 -12.42
CA TRP A 165 -0.36 -12.62 -11.45
C TRP A 165 -0.50 -13.78 -10.47
N ARG A 166 0.61 -14.21 -9.87
CA ARG A 166 0.62 -15.28 -8.87
C ARG A 166 0.03 -14.78 -7.56
N CYS A 167 -1.23 -15.11 -7.29
CA CYS A 167 -1.93 -14.68 -6.07
C CYS A 167 -1.99 -15.77 -4.99
N GLY A 168 -1.78 -17.04 -5.37
CA GLY A 168 -1.33 -18.08 -4.44
C GLY A 168 0.13 -17.80 -4.10
N LEU A 169 0.34 -16.97 -3.09
CA LEU A 169 1.67 -16.48 -2.71
C LEU A 169 2.51 -17.49 -1.95
N LEU A 170 1.92 -18.58 -1.46
CA LEU A 170 2.61 -19.66 -0.76
C LEU A 170 2.38 -20.97 -1.51
N GLU A 171 3.41 -21.79 -1.62
CA GLU A 171 3.30 -23.17 -2.06
C GLU A 171 3.06 -24.08 -0.86
N GLU A 172 2.56 -25.29 -1.13
CA GLU A 172 2.30 -26.30 -0.10
C GLU A 172 3.54 -26.62 0.75
N ASP A 173 4.72 -26.58 0.14
CA ASP A 173 5.99 -26.82 0.82
C ASP A 173 6.32 -25.75 1.87
N ASP A 174 6.14 -24.47 1.52
CA ASP A 174 6.34 -23.35 2.45
C ASP A 174 5.39 -23.47 3.66
N ILE A 175 4.13 -23.87 3.41
CA ILE A 175 3.12 -24.07 4.45
C ILE A 175 3.47 -25.24 5.35
N ARG A 176 3.91 -26.37 4.80
CA ARG A 176 4.36 -27.53 5.60
C ARG A 176 5.51 -27.16 6.52
N GLY A 177 6.47 -26.37 6.03
CA GLY A 177 7.57 -25.89 6.86
C GLY A 177 7.11 -25.05 8.04
N ALA A 178 6.18 -24.12 7.82
CA ALA A 178 5.61 -23.32 8.90
C ALA A 178 4.77 -24.18 9.87
N VAL A 179 4.01 -25.15 9.38
CA VAL A 179 3.23 -26.07 10.24
C VAL A 179 4.13 -26.93 11.10
N GLU A 180 5.30 -27.38 10.60
CA GLU A 180 6.27 -28.12 11.41
C GLU A 180 6.85 -27.26 12.54
N LEU A 181 7.10 -25.98 12.26
CA LEU A 181 7.68 -25.05 13.23
C LEU A 181 6.69 -24.62 14.32
N TYR A 182 5.44 -24.34 13.93
CA TYR A 182 4.48 -23.65 14.79
C TYR A 182 3.23 -24.47 15.10
N GLY A 183 3.08 -25.65 14.50
CA GLY A 183 1.84 -26.42 14.54
C GLY A 183 0.78 -25.92 13.55
N GLY A 184 -0.44 -26.44 13.69
CA GLY A 184 -1.56 -26.14 12.80
C GLY A 184 -1.85 -27.25 11.78
N ARG A 185 -2.42 -26.87 10.64
CA ARG A 185 -2.79 -27.78 9.54
C ARG A 185 -2.53 -27.10 8.21
N VAL A 186 -2.05 -27.85 7.23
CA VAL A 186 -1.89 -27.34 5.87
C VAL A 186 -3.28 -27.06 5.29
N ASP A 187 -3.61 -25.78 5.14
CA ASP A 187 -4.81 -25.38 4.39
C ASP A 187 -4.53 -25.43 2.89
N PRO A 188 -5.53 -25.79 2.06
CA PRO A 188 -5.33 -25.89 0.62
C PRO A 188 -4.89 -24.53 0.04
N PRO A 189 -3.89 -24.53 -0.85
CA PRO A 189 -3.37 -23.29 -1.41
C PRO A 189 -4.47 -22.54 -2.17
N GLN A 190 -4.45 -21.21 -2.04
CA GLN A 190 -5.33 -20.32 -2.80
C GLN A 190 -5.14 -20.50 -4.32
N PRO A 191 -6.10 -20.03 -5.15
CA PRO A 191 -5.94 -20.07 -6.60
C PRO A 191 -4.55 -19.56 -7.01
N ARG A 192 -3.81 -20.36 -7.77
CA ARG A 192 -2.41 -20.07 -8.11
C ARG A 192 -2.26 -18.72 -8.81
N TYR A 193 -3.18 -18.42 -9.73
CA TYR A 193 -3.17 -17.21 -10.53
C TYR A 193 -4.48 -16.42 -10.42
N CYS A 194 -4.37 -15.10 -10.36
CA CYS A 194 -5.48 -14.17 -10.36
C CYS A 194 -5.36 -13.19 -11.53
N PRO A 195 -6.48 -12.66 -12.05
CA PRO A 195 -6.42 -11.60 -13.05
C PRO A 195 -5.80 -10.31 -12.46
N LYS A 196 -4.89 -9.66 -13.20
CA LYS A 196 -4.29 -8.36 -12.83
C LYS A 196 -5.29 -7.21 -12.89
N VAL A 197 -6.23 -7.31 -13.84
CA VAL A 197 -7.35 -6.40 -14.01
C VAL A 197 -8.59 -7.15 -13.54
N ARG A 198 -9.24 -6.70 -12.46
CA ARG A 198 -10.56 -7.25 -12.13
C ARG A 198 -11.47 -6.98 -13.34
N PRO A 199 -12.15 -7.99 -13.90
CA PRO A 199 -13.15 -7.72 -14.92
C PRO A 199 -14.12 -6.68 -14.35
N LYS A 200 -14.44 -5.63 -15.14
CA LYS A 200 -15.48 -4.68 -14.75
C LYS A 200 -16.68 -5.52 -14.32
N PRO A 201 -17.25 -5.31 -13.10
CA PRO A 201 -18.45 -5.99 -12.71
C PRO A 201 -19.45 -5.83 -13.86
N LYS A 202 -19.95 -6.93 -14.40
CA LYS A 202 -21.04 -6.85 -15.37
C LYS A 202 -22.15 -6.08 -14.63
N PRO A 203 -22.68 -4.98 -15.19
CA PRO A 203 -23.81 -4.30 -14.59
C PRO A 203 -24.84 -5.36 -14.24
N PRO A 204 -25.39 -5.38 -13.02
CA PRO A 204 -26.44 -6.33 -12.71
C PRO A 204 -27.51 -6.18 -13.79
N PRO A 205 -28.05 -7.30 -14.33
CA PRO A 205 -29.20 -7.20 -15.20
C PRO A 205 -30.26 -6.33 -14.48
N PRO A 206 -30.96 -5.44 -15.20
CA PRO A 206 -32.01 -4.63 -14.58
C PRO A 206 -32.90 -5.57 -13.80
N LEU A 207 -32.98 -5.38 -12.47
CA LEU A 207 -33.89 -6.16 -11.66
C LEU A 207 -35.28 -5.96 -12.26
N PRO A 208 -36.03 -7.04 -12.54
CA PRO A 208 -37.47 -6.91 -12.73
C PRO A 208 -38.02 -6.10 -11.55
N LEU A 209 -38.87 -5.13 -11.84
CA LEU A 209 -39.66 -4.47 -10.81
C LEU A 209 -40.59 -5.54 -10.23
N ASP A 210 -40.12 -6.27 -9.22
CA ASP A 210 -40.95 -7.23 -8.53
C ASP A 210 -42.11 -6.46 -7.87
N PRO A 211 -43.37 -6.93 -8.02
CA PRO A 211 -44.47 -6.42 -7.24
C PRO A 211 -44.16 -6.59 -5.74
N PRO A 212 -44.69 -5.70 -4.87
CA PRO A 212 -44.39 -5.72 -3.44
C PRO A 212 -44.71 -7.10 -2.86
N ALA A 213 -43.67 -7.79 -2.37
CA ALA A 213 -43.82 -9.06 -1.68
C ALA A 213 -44.71 -8.87 -0.43
N PRO A 214 -45.57 -9.84 -0.10
CA PRO A 214 -46.30 -9.84 1.16
C PRO A 214 -45.30 -9.79 2.32
N ALA A 215 -45.68 -9.13 3.41
CA ALA A 215 -44.85 -8.85 4.57
C ALA A 215 -44.28 -10.15 5.21
N ASP A 216 -43.11 -10.56 4.74
CA ASP A 216 -42.27 -11.56 5.39
C ASP A 216 -41.75 -11.03 6.73
N PRO A 217 -41.44 -11.93 7.68
CA PRO A 217 -41.08 -11.58 9.05
C PRO A 217 -39.80 -10.73 9.09
N VAL A 218 -39.99 -9.42 9.28
CA VAL A 218 -39.03 -8.36 9.62
C VAL A 218 -37.60 -8.69 9.17
N ALA A 219 -37.33 -8.49 7.88
CA ALA A 219 -35.96 -8.53 7.35
C ALA A 219 -35.07 -7.57 8.14
N LEU A 220 -33.78 -7.91 8.35
CA LEU A 220 -32.83 -6.95 8.91
C LEU A 220 -32.83 -5.70 8.02
N THR A 221 -33.32 -4.60 8.57
CA THR A 221 -33.19 -3.29 7.94
C THR A 221 -31.71 -2.90 7.98
N SER A 222 -31.25 -2.27 6.91
CA SER A 222 -29.92 -1.66 6.88
C SER A 222 -29.87 -0.52 7.89
N ALA A 223 -28.67 0.02 8.12
CA ALA A 223 -28.57 1.37 8.70
C ALA A 223 -29.40 2.35 7.84
N ASP A 224 -30.06 3.32 8.48
CA ASP A 224 -31.02 4.21 7.80
C ASP A 224 -30.35 5.46 7.23
N ALA A 225 -29.24 5.90 7.82
CA ALA A 225 -28.43 7.02 7.36
C ALA A 225 -26.96 6.74 7.60
N ILE A 226 -26.13 7.09 6.62
CA ILE A 226 -24.67 7.07 6.70
C ILE A 226 -24.16 8.46 6.37
N GLU A 227 -23.32 8.99 7.24
CA GLU A 227 -22.59 10.23 7.05
C GLU A 227 -21.10 9.91 6.98
N VAL A 228 -20.41 10.48 5.99
CA VAL A 228 -18.98 10.29 5.82
C VAL A 228 -18.34 11.66 5.74
N THR A 229 -17.44 11.95 6.67
CA THR A 229 -16.73 13.23 6.76
C THR A 229 -15.24 13.02 6.97
N SER A 230 -14.43 13.97 6.52
CA SER A 230 -13.03 14.01 6.95
C SER A 230 -12.97 14.27 8.45
N ASP A 231 -12.18 13.49 9.19
CA ASP A 231 -12.05 13.64 10.64
C ASP A 231 -11.36 14.99 10.95
N PRO A 232 -12.04 15.92 11.65
CA PRO A 232 -11.46 17.22 11.96
C PRO A 232 -10.29 17.14 12.94
N ALA A 233 -10.25 16.11 13.81
CA ALA A 233 -9.19 15.90 14.77
C ALA A 233 -7.96 15.23 14.12
N SER A 234 -8.17 14.46 13.05
CA SER A 234 -7.11 13.78 12.33
C SER A 234 -7.22 13.98 10.83
N SER A 235 -6.34 14.83 10.32
CA SER A 235 -6.30 15.16 8.90
C SER A 235 -6.18 13.98 7.94
N SER A 236 -5.67 12.84 8.41
CA SER A 236 -5.42 11.64 7.62
C SER A 236 -6.48 10.57 7.84
N ARG A 237 -7.63 10.90 8.45
CA ARG A 237 -8.72 9.95 8.70
C ARG A 237 -10.06 10.45 8.19
N VAL A 238 -10.94 9.49 7.96
CA VAL A 238 -12.34 9.68 7.59
C VAL A 238 -13.18 9.09 8.70
N LEU A 239 -14.13 9.87 9.21
CA LEU A 239 -15.13 9.43 10.16
C LEU A 239 -16.38 8.99 9.38
N VAL A 240 -16.76 7.74 9.59
CA VAL A 240 -18.02 7.18 9.07
C VAL A 240 -18.96 7.03 10.25
N ARG A 241 -20.10 7.72 10.21
CA ARG A 241 -21.17 7.64 11.21
C ARG A 241 -22.41 7.03 10.57
N TRP A 242 -23.18 6.31 11.36
CA TRP A 242 -24.45 5.77 10.91
C TRP A 242 -25.42 5.60 12.08
N ARG A 243 -26.70 5.38 11.78
CA ARG A 243 -27.71 4.94 12.75
C ARG A 243 -28.07 3.48 12.47
N ASN A 244 -27.97 2.63 13.50
CA ASN A 244 -28.39 1.23 13.41
C ASN A 244 -29.91 1.16 13.24
N GLY A 245 -30.39 0.18 12.47
CA GLY A 245 -31.83 -0.11 12.43
C GLY A 245 -32.38 -0.51 13.80
N GLU A 246 -33.70 -0.43 13.96
CA GLU A 246 -34.40 -0.72 15.23
C GLU A 246 -34.52 -2.22 15.54
N SER A 247 -34.05 -3.10 14.65
CA SER A 247 -34.20 -4.55 14.85
C SER A 247 -33.34 -5.07 16.00
N GLU A 248 -33.98 -5.65 17.02
CA GLU A 248 -33.31 -6.32 18.14
C GLU A 248 -32.39 -7.48 17.75
N ARG A 249 -32.46 -7.93 16.49
CA ARG A 249 -31.61 -9.00 15.95
C ARG A 249 -30.21 -8.50 15.61
N ILE A 250 -30.02 -7.18 15.48
CA ILE A 250 -28.73 -6.56 15.18
C ILE A 250 -27.78 -6.79 16.36
N ARG A 251 -26.57 -7.23 16.03
CA ARG A 251 -25.50 -7.45 17.03
C ARG A 251 -24.23 -6.70 16.67
N SER A 252 -23.96 -6.56 15.38
CA SER A 252 -22.80 -5.83 14.88
C SER A 252 -23.14 -5.17 13.56
N VAL A 253 -22.26 -4.28 13.13
CA VAL A 253 -22.29 -3.63 11.84
C VAL A 253 -20.95 -3.87 11.15
N VAL A 254 -21.01 -4.16 9.85
CA VAL A 254 -19.84 -4.22 9.00
C VAL A 254 -19.79 -2.95 8.17
N VAL A 255 -18.68 -2.25 8.20
CA VAL A 255 -18.42 -1.07 7.36
C VAL A 255 -17.30 -1.42 6.41
N ALA A 256 -17.50 -1.23 5.11
CA ALA A 256 -16.46 -1.42 4.10
C ALA A 256 -16.35 -0.19 3.20
N ARG A 257 -15.21 -0.07 2.50
CA ARG A 257 -14.97 1.02 1.55
C ARG A 257 -14.37 0.53 0.23
N SER A 258 -14.69 1.18 -0.87
CA SER A 258 -14.04 0.94 -2.17
C SER A 258 -13.76 2.23 -2.93
N ARG A 259 -12.72 2.19 -3.77
CA ARG A 259 -12.44 3.24 -4.76
C ARG A 259 -13.20 2.94 -6.06
N GLY A 260 -13.84 3.95 -6.65
CA GLY A 260 -14.49 3.85 -7.96
C GLY A 260 -15.84 3.12 -8.02
N GLY A 261 -16.39 2.66 -6.89
CA GLY A 261 -17.74 2.11 -6.80
C GLY A 261 -18.14 1.79 -5.36
N CYS A 262 -19.44 1.66 -5.10
CA CYS A 262 -19.91 1.26 -3.77
C CYS A 262 -19.75 -0.25 -3.57
N PRO A 263 -19.20 -0.69 -2.43
CA PRO A 263 -19.19 -2.11 -2.07
C PRO A 263 -20.59 -2.71 -2.12
N SER A 264 -20.78 -3.79 -2.89
CA SER A 264 -22.03 -4.55 -2.92
C SER A 264 -22.09 -5.64 -1.85
N GLU A 265 -20.93 -6.08 -1.35
CA GLU A 265 -20.80 -7.15 -0.36
C GLU A 265 -19.70 -6.82 0.68
N PRO A 266 -19.77 -7.37 1.91
CA PRO A 266 -18.81 -7.07 2.98
C PRO A 266 -17.45 -7.80 2.85
N GLY A 267 -17.25 -8.64 1.82
CA GLY A 267 -16.19 -9.66 1.77
C GLY A 267 -14.84 -9.24 1.20
N ASP A 268 -14.76 -8.15 0.43
CA ASP A 268 -13.70 -8.03 -0.60
C ASP A 268 -12.72 -6.86 -0.41
N LEU A 269 -12.90 -6.06 0.64
CA LEU A 269 -12.30 -4.74 0.80
C LEU A 269 -11.85 -4.49 2.24
N GLU A 270 -11.16 -3.37 2.46
CA GLU A 270 -10.88 -2.88 3.80
C GLU A 270 -12.20 -2.69 4.55
N ARG A 271 -12.34 -3.42 5.65
CA ARG A 271 -13.57 -3.51 6.42
C ARG A 271 -13.30 -3.41 7.90
N ARG A 272 -14.27 -2.87 8.63
CA ARG A 272 -14.30 -2.86 10.09
C ARG A 272 -15.62 -3.44 10.55
N THR A 273 -15.56 -4.21 11.63
CA THR A 273 -16.76 -4.72 12.31
C THR A 273 -16.85 -4.01 13.65
N VAL A 274 -18.01 -3.45 13.94
CA VAL A 274 -18.27 -2.71 15.19
C VAL A 274 -19.50 -3.32 15.85
N ASP A 275 -19.49 -3.45 17.18
CA ASP A 275 -20.67 -3.86 17.91
C ASP A 275 -21.79 -2.84 17.73
N ALA A 276 -23.03 -3.33 17.68
CA ALA A 276 -24.18 -2.50 17.36
C ALA A 276 -25.31 -2.73 18.34
N VAL A 277 -25.84 -1.62 18.84
CA VAL A 277 -27.06 -1.58 19.64
C VAL A 277 -28.19 -1.08 18.72
N PRO A 278 -29.34 -1.78 18.64
CA PRO A 278 -30.48 -1.35 17.83
C PRO A 278 -30.89 0.10 18.10
N GLY A 279 -31.21 0.85 17.04
CA GLY A 279 -31.61 2.25 17.09
C GLY A 279 -30.52 3.27 17.47
N GLN A 280 -29.37 2.82 17.97
CA GLN A 280 -28.25 3.68 18.38
C GLN A 280 -27.34 4.08 17.21
N GLU A 281 -26.62 5.18 17.39
CA GLU A 281 -25.58 5.59 16.45
C GLU A 281 -24.31 4.74 16.60
N GLY A 282 -23.66 4.47 15.47
CA GLY A 282 -22.34 3.87 15.40
C GLY A 282 -21.36 4.79 14.67
N ALA A 283 -20.07 4.62 14.96
CA ALA A 283 -19.02 5.35 14.29
C ALA A 283 -17.75 4.50 14.12
N VAL A 284 -17.04 4.71 13.03
CA VAL A 284 -15.73 4.10 12.79
C VAL A 284 -14.87 5.01 11.94
N THR A 285 -13.55 4.92 12.08
CA THR A 285 -12.62 5.69 11.26
C THR A 285 -11.83 4.84 10.28
N PHE A 286 -11.62 5.37 9.08
CA PHE A 286 -10.75 4.82 8.05
C PHE A 286 -9.60 5.79 7.75
N PRO A 287 -8.48 5.34 7.15
CA PRO A 287 -7.50 6.24 6.56
C PRO A 287 -8.15 7.16 5.50
N LEU A 288 -7.69 8.38 5.32
CA LEU A 288 -8.20 9.27 4.27
C LEU A 288 -7.68 8.83 2.91
N GLU A 289 -8.60 8.64 1.96
CA GLU A 289 -8.28 8.36 0.56
C GLU A 289 -8.11 9.68 -0.21
N LEU A 290 -7.12 9.71 -1.09
CA LEU A 290 -6.86 10.87 -1.95
C LEU A 290 -7.82 10.91 -3.16
N GLU A 291 -8.43 9.77 -3.47
CA GLU A 291 -9.43 9.59 -4.52
C GLU A 291 -10.82 9.47 -3.90
N SER A 292 -11.86 9.74 -4.69
CA SER A 292 -13.25 9.54 -4.27
C SER A 292 -13.50 8.07 -3.90
N ALA A 293 -14.09 7.85 -2.73
CA ALA A 293 -14.35 6.53 -2.18
C ALA A 293 -15.80 6.42 -1.71
N CYS A 294 -16.40 5.25 -1.94
CA CYS A 294 -17.72 4.93 -1.41
C CYS A 294 -17.61 4.00 -0.21
N TYR A 295 -18.37 4.33 0.83
CA TYR A 295 -18.48 3.58 2.07
C TYR A 295 -19.84 2.89 2.10
N ALA A 296 -19.87 1.66 2.61
CA ALA A 296 -21.05 0.83 2.72
C ALA A 296 -21.16 0.24 4.12
N VAL A 297 -22.37 0.27 4.69
CA VAL A 297 -22.66 -0.15 6.06
C VAL A 297 -23.76 -1.22 6.02
N TRP A 298 -23.47 -2.40 6.56
CA TRP A 298 -24.43 -3.50 6.71
C TRP A 298 -24.66 -3.84 8.18
N SER A 299 -25.92 -4.08 8.54
CA SER A 299 -26.26 -4.66 9.85
C SER A 299 -26.05 -6.17 9.82
N ARG A 300 -25.53 -6.74 10.90
CA ARG A 300 -25.23 -8.17 11.03
C ARG A 300 -25.86 -8.75 12.28
N ASP A 301 -26.55 -9.87 12.13
CA ASP A 301 -27.20 -10.58 13.23
C ASP A 301 -26.27 -11.57 13.95
N ARG A 302 -26.79 -12.28 14.96
CA ARG A 302 -26.04 -13.28 15.73
C ARG A 302 -25.59 -14.49 14.90
N LYS A 303 -26.27 -14.80 13.80
CA LYS A 303 -25.91 -15.91 12.89
C LYS A 303 -24.89 -15.47 11.83
N GLY A 304 -24.47 -14.20 11.84
CA GLY A 304 -23.58 -13.63 10.83
C GLY A 304 -24.29 -13.19 9.55
N THR A 305 -25.63 -13.24 9.52
CA THR A 305 -26.42 -12.79 8.37
C THR A 305 -26.35 -11.28 8.27
N VAL A 306 -25.97 -10.75 7.10
CA VAL A 306 -25.93 -9.31 6.85
C VAL A 306 -27.22 -8.82 6.17
N SER A 307 -27.55 -7.53 6.36
CA SER A 307 -28.64 -6.88 5.63
C SER A 307 -28.45 -7.03 4.11
N ARG A 308 -29.54 -7.22 3.36
CA ARG A 308 -29.47 -7.45 1.89
C ARG A 308 -28.95 -6.22 1.13
N ARG A 309 -29.18 -5.03 1.66
CA ARG A 309 -28.73 -3.76 1.08
C ARG A 309 -27.86 -3.03 2.11
N PRO A 310 -26.73 -2.44 1.71
CA PRO A 310 -26.02 -1.50 2.57
C PRO A 310 -26.63 -0.11 2.52
N ALA A 311 -26.42 0.66 3.58
CA ALA A 311 -26.43 2.11 3.48
C ALA A 311 -25.11 2.58 2.86
N THR A 312 -25.16 3.48 1.88
CA THR A 312 -23.94 3.94 1.18
C THR A 312 -23.80 5.44 1.16
N ALA A 313 -22.58 5.94 1.34
CA ALA A 313 -22.24 7.34 1.14
C ALA A 313 -20.88 7.48 0.46
N TRP A 314 -20.77 8.52 -0.36
CA TRP A 314 -19.53 8.91 -1.01
C TRP A 314 -18.82 9.97 -0.18
N LEU A 315 -17.50 9.85 -0.14
CA LEU A 315 -16.63 10.96 0.21
C LEU A 315 -15.71 11.21 -0.96
N ASP A 316 -15.82 12.40 -1.53
CA ASP A 316 -14.82 12.85 -2.47
C ASP A 316 -13.51 13.05 -1.74
N GLY A 317 -12.43 12.53 -2.33
CA GLY A 317 -11.09 12.87 -1.88
C GLY A 317 -10.96 14.40 -1.88
N PRO A 318 -10.11 14.96 -1.00
CA PRO A 318 -9.94 16.41 -0.96
C PRO A 318 -9.59 16.95 -2.35
N ALA A 319 -9.85 18.22 -2.64
CA ALA A 319 -9.39 18.82 -3.89
C ALA A 319 -7.85 18.83 -3.94
N SER A 320 -7.25 18.63 -5.12
CA SER A 320 -5.80 18.82 -5.28
C SER A 320 -5.41 20.23 -4.81
N PRO A 321 -4.24 20.41 -4.18
CA PRO A 321 -3.85 21.72 -3.70
C PRO A 321 -3.72 22.70 -4.88
N ASP A 322 -4.01 23.96 -4.61
CA ASP A 322 -3.76 25.03 -5.59
C ASP A 322 -2.25 25.16 -5.88
N PRO A 323 -1.87 25.50 -7.11
CA PRO A 323 -0.48 25.79 -7.42
C PRO A 323 -0.01 27.08 -6.73
N PRO A 324 1.31 27.33 -6.67
CA PRO A 324 1.84 28.63 -6.27
C PRO A 324 1.19 29.76 -7.09
N ARG A 325 0.69 30.81 -6.43
CA ARG A 325 -0.10 31.88 -7.07
C ARG A 325 0.73 32.78 -7.99
N ARG A 326 2.02 32.90 -7.70
CA ARG A 326 3.00 33.63 -8.51
C ARG A 326 4.25 32.78 -8.59
N PHE A 327 4.84 32.69 -9.78
CA PHE A 327 6.13 32.05 -9.97
C PHE A 327 6.92 32.80 -11.02
N GLU A 328 8.05 33.33 -10.62
CA GLU A 328 8.91 34.18 -11.43
C GLU A 328 10.33 33.62 -11.39
N ALA A 329 10.97 33.66 -12.55
CA ALA A 329 12.39 33.37 -12.70
C ALA A 329 13.04 34.60 -13.33
N THR A 330 14.02 35.17 -12.64
CA THR A 330 14.78 36.33 -13.14
C THR A 330 16.26 36.00 -13.17
N LEU A 331 16.95 36.45 -14.22
CA LEU A 331 18.41 36.46 -14.23
C LEU A 331 18.88 37.44 -13.16
N ALA A 332 19.74 36.97 -12.27
CA ALA A 332 20.32 37.76 -11.21
C ALA A 332 21.84 37.58 -11.23
N PRO A 333 22.62 38.67 -11.11
CA PRO A 333 24.07 38.54 -10.95
C PRO A 333 24.36 37.76 -9.66
N SER A 334 25.12 36.66 -9.77
CA SER A 334 25.51 35.85 -8.62
C SER A 334 26.79 36.34 -7.95
N HIS A 335 27.64 37.05 -8.69
CA HIS A 335 28.93 37.54 -8.21
C HIS A 335 29.34 38.83 -8.95
N PRO A 336 30.06 39.77 -8.31
CA PRO A 336 30.61 40.96 -8.97
C PRO A 336 31.58 40.68 -10.14
N LEU A 337 31.92 39.41 -10.40
CA LEU A 337 32.81 39.00 -11.48
C LEU A 337 32.06 38.56 -12.77
N GLY A 338 30.74 38.76 -12.85
CA GLY A 338 29.99 38.61 -14.11
C GLY A 338 29.20 37.31 -14.29
N ASP A 339 28.93 36.57 -13.21
CA ASP A 339 28.21 35.30 -13.29
C ASP A 339 26.69 35.45 -13.20
N ASN A 340 25.96 34.64 -13.97
CA ASN A 340 24.50 34.59 -13.97
C ASN A 340 23.99 33.46 -13.06
N ALA A 341 23.17 33.81 -12.07
CA ALA A 341 22.27 32.87 -11.40
C ALA A 341 20.82 33.13 -11.80
N ILE A 342 19.96 32.17 -11.53
CA ILE A 342 18.51 32.38 -11.61
C ILE A 342 17.97 32.63 -10.21
N SER A 343 17.37 33.81 -10.01
CA SER A 343 16.56 34.11 -8.84
C SER A 343 15.13 33.65 -9.11
N LEU A 344 14.68 32.68 -8.32
CA LEU A 344 13.30 32.20 -8.32
C LEU A 344 12.53 32.89 -7.20
N ARG A 345 11.34 33.39 -7.51
CA ARG A 345 10.43 33.97 -6.54
C ARG A 345 9.06 33.35 -6.73
N TRP A 346 8.42 32.95 -5.63
CA TRP A 346 7.05 32.47 -5.69
C TRP A 346 6.23 32.93 -4.50
N GLN A 347 4.91 32.88 -4.67
CA GLN A 347 3.95 33.03 -3.60
C GLN A 347 3.26 31.69 -3.35
N ASN A 348 3.32 31.21 -2.11
CA ASN A 348 2.67 29.97 -1.70
C ASN A 348 1.16 30.01 -1.96
N ALA A 349 0.57 28.84 -2.18
CA ALA A 349 -0.89 28.70 -2.25
C ALA A 349 -1.54 28.97 -0.89
N THR A 350 -2.76 29.50 -0.90
CA THR A 350 -3.56 29.79 0.31
C THR A 350 -4.26 28.54 0.85
N VAL A 351 -3.55 27.43 0.97
CA VAL A 351 -4.12 26.16 1.44
C VAL A 351 -3.52 25.79 2.81
N PRO A 352 -4.32 25.61 3.87
CA PRO A 352 -3.82 25.23 5.20
C PRO A 352 -3.06 23.90 5.22
N THR A 353 -3.25 23.09 4.19
CA THR A 353 -2.62 21.78 4.02
C THR A 353 -1.29 21.85 3.27
N LEU A 354 -0.83 23.03 2.83
CA LEU A 354 0.43 23.17 2.10
C LEU A 354 1.59 22.68 2.96
N ARG A 355 2.35 21.72 2.43
CA ARG A 355 3.54 21.19 3.10
C ARG A 355 4.80 21.83 2.53
N GLU A 356 4.90 21.89 1.21
CA GLU A 356 6.07 22.44 0.53
C GLU A 356 5.78 22.82 -0.93
N VAL A 357 6.75 23.46 -1.58
CA VAL A 357 6.73 23.72 -3.03
C VAL A 357 7.89 22.98 -3.68
N LEU A 358 7.56 22.13 -4.66
CA LEU A 358 8.55 21.43 -5.49
C LEU A 358 8.91 22.30 -6.68
N ILE A 359 10.20 22.39 -7.01
CA ILE A 359 10.67 23.13 -8.18
C ILE A 359 11.58 22.23 -9.02
N ALA A 360 11.32 22.20 -10.33
CA ALA A 360 12.18 21.56 -11.31
C ALA A 360 12.49 22.51 -12.47
N ARG A 361 13.53 22.16 -13.24
CA ARG A 361 13.89 22.87 -14.48
C ARG A 361 14.19 21.88 -15.59
N ALA A 362 13.97 22.29 -16.84
CA ALA A 362 14.39 21.54 -18.02
C ALA A 362 14.79 22.51 -19.14
N LYS A 363 15.77 22.10 -19.96
CA LYS A 363 16.22 22.87 -21.12
C LYS A 363 15.25 22.74 -22.29
N GLY A 364 14.93 23.84 -22.96
CA GLY A 364 14.11 23.92 -24.17
C GLY A 364 12.60 23.71 -23.97
N ARG A 365 12.17 23.20 -22.81
CA ARG A 365 10.74 23.01 -22.48
C ARG A 365 10.48 23.04 -20.98
N CYS A 366 9.27 23.40 -20.60
CA CYS A 366 8.85 23.38 -19.20
C CYS A 366 8.60 21.95 -18.71
N PRO A 367 9.07 21.59 -17.50
CA PRO A 367 8.72 20.32 -16.88
C PRO A 367 7.20 20.17 -16.71
N THR A 368 6.65 19.03 -17.13
CA THR A 368 5.22 18.70 -16.93
C THR A 368 4.99 17.73 -15.77
N ARG A 369 6.08 17.19 -15.20
CA ARG A 369 6.05 16.25 -14.08
C ARG A 369 6.99 16.74 -12.98
N PRO A 370 6.63 16.52 -11.70
CA PRO A 370 7.49 16.84 -10.57
C PRO A 370 8.80 16.04 -10.64
N PRO A 371 9.87 16.52 -10.00
CA PRO A 371 11.13 15.79 -9.93
C PRO A 371 10.95 14.52 -9.08
N ARG A 372 11.42 13.36 -9.59
CA ARG A 372 11.36 12.07 -8.87
C ARG A 372 12.11 12.07 -7.53
N ARG A 373 13.19 12.84 -7.46
CA ARG A 373 13.89 13.17 -6.23
C ARG A 373 13.67 14.65 -5.99
N PRO A 374 12.79 15.04 -5.05
CA PRO A 374 12.68 16.43 -4.69
C PRO A 374 14.08 16.86 -4.26
N ARG A 375 14.68 17.80 -4.99
CA ARG A 375 15.63 18.68 -4.33
C ARG A 375 14.75 19.51 -3.43
N THR A 376 14.65 19.09 -2.18
CA THR A 376 14.16 19.94 -1.12
C THR A 376 15.16 21.08 -1.07
N TRP A 377 14.90 22.12 -1.87
CA TRP A 377 15.39 23.43 -1.54
C TRP A 377 14.72 23.69 -0.20
N ASP A 378 15.49 23.70 0.89
CA ASP A 378 14.98 23.84 2.25
C ASP A 378 14.20 25.15 2.35
N ALA A 379 12.93 25.09 1.97
CA ALA A 379 12.02 26.21 2.05
C ALA A 379 11.55 26.23 3.50
N PRO A 380 11.56 27.40 4.17
CA PRO A 380 10.96 27.52 5.49
C PRO A 380 9.50 27.04 5.44
N ALA A 381 8.98 26.61 6.60
CA ALA A 381 7.62 26.11 6.74
C ALA A 381 6.65 26.95 5.90
N ALA A 382 5.92 26.27 5.00
CA ALA A 382 5.12 26.91 3.97
C ALA A 382 3.92 27.64 4.59
N ALA A 383 4.18 28.81 5.19
CA ALA A 383 3.13 29.71 5.62
C ALA A 383 2.29 30.05 4.38
N PRO A 384 0.95 29.86 4.44
CA PRO A 384 0.06 30.22 3.34
C PRO A 384 0.31 31.67 2.92
N ASP A 385 0.25 31.94 1.61
CA ASP A 385 0.50 33.26 1.00
C ASP A 385 1.88 33.89 1.22
N ALA A 386 2.81 33.22 1.90
CA ALA A 386 4.16 33.73 2.09
C ALA A 386 4.92 33.80 0.75
N PHE A 387 5.66 34.90 0.57
CA PHE A 387 6.62 35.02 -0.51
C PHE A 387 7.90 34.28 -0.15
N GLN A 388 8.37 33.50 -1.10
CA GLN A 388 9.60 32.74 -0.99
C GLN A 388 10.55 33.16 -2.12
N ARG A 389 11.84 33.08 -1.84
CA ARG A 389 12.91 33.38 -2.80
C ARG A 389 13.99 32.31 -2.72
N HIS A 390 14.50 31.92 -3.87
CA HIS A 390 15.59 30.97 -3.99
C HIS A 390 16.57 31.40 -5.10
N ARG A 391 17.87 31.11 -4.94
CA ARG A 391 18.90 31.36 -5.96
C ARG A 391 19.49 30.06 -6.47
N ASP A 392 19.29 29.78 -7.75
CA ASP A 392 19.83 28.61 -8.43
C ASP A 392 21.21 28.92 -9.02
N LEU A 393 22.25 28.45 -8.32
CA LEU A 393 23.66 28.73 -8.62
C LEU A 393 24.28 27.76 -9.65
N ARG A 394 23.51 26.81 -10.20
CA ARG A 394 24.06 25.73 -11.05
C ARG A 394 24.38 26.15 -12.49
N PHE A 395 24.29 27.43 -12.82
CA PHE A 395 24.73 27.95 -14.13
C PHE A 395 26.16 28.48 -14.08
N TYR A 396 26.84 28.29 -12.94
CA TYR A 396 28.23 28.66 -12.78
C TYR A 396 29.20 27.61 -13.36
N PRO A 397 30.22 28.03 -14.13
CA PRO A 397 30.32 29.25 -14.93
C PRO A 397 29.83 29.03 -16.38
N GLY A 398 29.09 30.00 -16.94
CA GLY A 398 28.92 30.13 -18.40
C GLY A 398 27.78 29.35 -19.08
N ALA A 399 26.68 29.00 -18.39
CA ALA A 399 25.59 28.27 -19.03
C ALA A 399 24.42 29.14 -19.54
N ASP A 400 23.83 28.72 -20.66
CA ASP A 400 22.57 29.16 -21.28
C ASP A 400 21.38 29.01 -20.31
N ALA A 401 21.31 29.93 -19.36
CA ALA A 401 20.28 29.98 -18.34
C ALA A 401 18.92 30.34 -18.94
N GLU A 402 18.90 31.17 -19.98
CA GLU A 402 17.71 31.56 -20.74
C GLU A 402 17.02 30.38 -21.43
N GLY A 403 17.80 29.39 -21.90
CA GLY A 403 17.28 28.16 -22.49
C GLY A 403 16.57 27.22 -21.51
N HIS A 404 16.46 27.53 -20.22
CA HIS A 404 15.82 26.68 -19.23
C HIS A 404 14.46 27.21 -18.79
N CYS A 405 13.44 26.35 -18.79
CA CYS A 405 12.16 26.65 -18.14
C CYS A 405 12.08 25.98 -16.77
N TYR A 406 11.51 26.71 -15.82
CA TYR A 406 11.20 26.22 -14.48
C TYR A 406 9.73 25.87 -14.36
N ALA A 407 9.43 24.88 -13.53
CA ALA A 407 8.09 24.55 -13.09
C ALA A 407 8.05 24.40 -11.57
N ALA A 408 6.99 24.89 -10.94
CA ALA A 408 6.73 24.76 -9.52
C ALA A 408 5.38 24.09 -9.25
N TRP A 409 5.34 23.21 -8.25
CA TRP A 409 4.13 22.53 -7.78
C TRP A 409 3.97 22.75 -6.28
N SER A 410 2.76 22.97 -5.81
CA SER A 410 2.44 22.84 -4.39
C SER A 410 2.30 21.36 -4.06
N ARG A 411 2.91 20.93 -2.95
CA ARG A 411 2.68 19.62 -2.34
C ARG A 411 2.00 19.83 -1.00
N ASP A 412 0.87 19.18 -0.79
CA ASP A 412 0.20 19.23 0.50
C ASP A 412 0.73 18.18 1.48
N ARG A 413 0.24 18.20 2.73
CA ARG A 413 0.60 17.23 3.76
C ARG A 413 0.23 15.78 3.43
N PHE A 414 -0.66 15.58 2.48
CA PHE A 414 -1.08 14.27 1.98
C PHE A 414 -0.21 13.79 0.80
N GLY A 415 0.79 14.57 0.39
CA GLY A 415 1.67 14.24 -0.73
C GLY A 415 1.08 14.50 -2.10
N ARG A 416 -0.11 15.12 -2.20
CA ARG A 416 -0.75 15.45 -3.47
C ARG A 416 -0.11 16.67 -4.08
N LEU A 417 -0.12 16.72 -5.41
CA LEU A 417 0.50 17.79 -6.16
C LEU A 417 -0.54 18.63 -6.88
N SER A 418 -0.30 19.93 -6.92
CA SER A 418 -1.03 20.84 -7.79
C SER A 418 -0.71 20.57 -9.27
N ARG A 419 -1.36 21.30 -10.19
CA ARG A 419 -0.81 21.50 -11.53
C ARG A 419 0.48 22.34 -11.44
N PRO A 420 1.43 22.26 -12.40
CA PRO A 420 2.59 23.13 -12.40
C PRO A 420 2.20 24.57 -12.74
N VAL A 421 2.92 25.53 -12.17
CA VAL A 421 3.10 26.88 -12.75
C VAL A 421 4.50 26.97 -13.30
N THR A 422 4.67 27.64 -14.44
CA THR A 422 5.93 27.65 -15.18
C THR A 422 6.47 29.06 -15.36
N ALA A 423 7.78 29.20 -15.33
CA ALA A 423 8.47 30.47 -15.56
C ALA A 423 9.71 30.26 -16.42
N TRP A 424 9.87 31.09 -17.45
CA TRP A 424 11.12 31.27 -18.17
C TRP A 424 11.91 32.41 -17.52
N PRO A 425 13.23 32.28 -17.35
CA PRO A 425 14.09 33.38 -16.92
C PRO A 425 13.88 34.62 -17.78
N LYS A 426 13.56 35.73 -17.12
CA LYS A 426 13.56 37.05 -17.74
C LYS A 426 14.88 37.73 -17.42
N VAL A 427 15.50 38.37 -18.42
CA VAL A 427 16.55 39.36 -18.18
C VAL A 427 15.90 40.45 -17.33
N ALA A 428 16.48 40.74 -16.16
CA ALA A 428 16.02 41.89 -15.39
C ALA A 428 16.16 43.10 -16.31
N ALA A 429 15.08 43.87 -16.51
CA ALA A 429 15.22 45.17 -17.14
C ALA A 429 16.32 45.91 -16.36
N PRO A 430 17.26 46.57 -17.05
CA PRO A 430 18.25 47.38 -16.34
C PRO A 430 17.45 48.28 -15.41
N GLU A 431 17.62 48.12 -14.10
CA GLU A 431 17.06 49.07 -13.16
C GLU A 431 17.65 50.41 -13.59
N GLU A 432 16.82 51.37 -13.99
CA GLU A 432 17.26 52.74 -14.14
C GLU A 432 17.74 53.14 -12.74
N GLU A 433 19.04 52.98 -12.49
CA GLU A 433 19.70 53.52 -11.32
C GLU A 433 19.55 55.03 -11.41
N VAL A 434 18.45 55.53 -10.86
CA VAL A 434 18.31 56.93 -10.52
C VAL A 434 19.29 57.16 -9.37
N ILE A 435 20.53 57.47 -9.75
CA ILE A 435 21.54 57.98 -8.82
C ILE A 435 21.01 59.32 -8.34
N VAL A 436 20.33 59.32 -7.19
CA VAL A 436 20.00 60.56 -6.49
C VAL A 436 21.29 61.05 -5.85
N LEU A 437 22.01 61.93 -6.56
CA LEU A 437 23.12 62.68 -5.98
C LEU A 437 22.51 63.65 -4.95
N ALA A 438 22.75 63.39 -3.66
CA ALA A 438 22.44 64.34 -2.59
C ALA A 438 23.31 65.58 -2.78
N GLY A 439 22.68 66.72 -3.05
CA GLY A 439 23.30 68.06 -3.03
C GLY A 439 23.20 68.71 -1.68
#